data_AF-A0A6I9YMW1-F1
#
_entry.id   AF-A0A6I9YMW1-F1
#
_cell.length_a   1.000
_cell.length_b   1.000
_cell.length_c   1.000
_cell.angle_alpha   90.00
_cell.angle_beta   90.00
_cell.angle_gamma   90.00
#
_symmetry.space_group_name_H-M   'P 1'
#
loop_
_entity.id
_entity.type
_entity.pdbx_description
1 polymer ?
#
loop_
_entity_poly.entity_id
_entity_poly.type
_entity_poly.pdbx_seq_one_letter_code
_entity_poly.pdbx_strand_id
1 'polypeptide(L)'
;MAEKRAKLLEEMDQEFGISSLVEEEFGQKKKVGYSAQDLKGLTVEHTIDSFQEGHTVILTLKDKGVLEEEGGDVLVNVNMVDKEKAKKNVELRKKKPEYKPYEEEESVDDMVVFKRKGVLSKYDEEIEGERKKSFKLDAVGMADGSRERELQNIRESLQSRAQSLDLPSLHLASEYFTPEEMTTFKKTRRRVKKIRKKEKPVKADDLMPFGIESNERDFGSRIRGRGKRRAPVKEEEEEEEE
;
A
#
# COMPACT_ATOMS: atom_id res chain seq x y z
N MET A 1 -33.25 9.23 70.65
CA MET A 1 -33.68 10.50 69.99
C MET A 1 -33.15 10.61 68.57
N ALA A 2 -31.91 10.18 68.30
CA ALA A 2 -31.33 10.15 66.95
C ALA A 2 -32.15 9.30 65.95
N GLU A 3 -32.59 8.11 66.36
CA GLU A 3 -33.37 7.19 65.50
C GLU A 3 -34.71 7.78 65.03
N LYS A 4 -35.43 8.49 65.91
CA LYS A 4 -36.69 9.15 65.56
C LYS A 4 -36.47 10.30 64.57
N ARG A 5 -35.33 10.97 64.66
CA ARG A 5 -34.96 12.08 63.77
C ARG A 5 -34.49 11.57 62.40
N ALA A 6 -33.76 10.45 62.38
CA ALA A 6 -33.37 9.77 61.15
C ALA A 6 -34.60 9.26 60.39
N LYS A 7 -35.55 8.63 61.09
CA LYS A 7 -36.78 8.12 60.49
C LYS A 7 -37.69 9.23 59.93
N LEU A 8 -37.79 10.36 60.64
CA LEU A 8 -38.51 11.55 60.14
C LEU A 8 -37.84 12.13 58.88
N LEU A 9 -36.51 12.16 58.83
CA LEU A 9 -35.78 12.63 57.65
C LEU A 9 -36.02 11.69 56.45
N GLU A 10 -35.99 10.38 56.69
CA GLU A 10 -36.21 9.36 55.67
C GLU A 10 -37.64 9.38 55.12
N GLU A 11 -38.64 9.62 55.97
CA GLU A 11 -40.03 9.84 55.57
C GLU A 11 -40.19 11.12 54.72
N MET A 12 -39.50 12.20 55.09
CA MET A 12 -39.50 13.46 54.32
C MET A 12 -38.79 13.31 52.97
N ASP A 13 -37.66 12.60 52.91
CA ASP A 13 -36.91 12.37 51.67
C ASP A 13 -37.69 11.48 50.68
N GLN A 14 -38.49 10.53 51.19
CA GLN A 14 -39.40 9.70 50.38
C GLN A 14 -40.59 10.49 49.83
N GLU A 15 -41.22 11.36 50.64
CA GLU A 15 -42.33 12.20 50.18
C GLU A 15 -41.90 13.27 49.17
N PHE A 16 -40.68 13.79 49.29
CA PHE A 16 -40.16 14.82 48.39
C PHE A 16 -39.62 14.26 47.06
N GLY A 17 -39.49 12.93 46.91
CA GLY A 17 -38.99 12.30 45.68
C GLY A 17 -37.54 12.66 45.33
N ILE A 18 -36.78 13.19 46.30
CA ILE A 18 -35.40 13.62 46.11
C ILE A 18 -34.49 12.39 45.96
N SER A 19 -34.82 11.26 46.59
CA SER A 19 -34.06 10.02 46.46
C SER A 19 -34.04 9.50 45.02
N SER A 20 -35.16 9.52 44.30
CA SER A 20 -35.21 9.13 42.88
C SER A 20 -34.49 10.13 41.98
N LEU A 21 -34.58 11.43 42.27
CA LEU A 21 -33.87 12.45 41.50
C LEU A 21 -32.35 12.37 41.69
N VAL A 22 -31.90 12.05 42.92
CA VAL A 22 -30.48 11.82 43.23
C VAL A 22 -30.00 10.50 42.64
N GLU A 23 -30.79 9.43 42.65
CA GLU A 23 -30.45 8.18 41.95
C GLU A 23 -30.48 8.33 40.42
N GLU A 24 -31.32 9.19 39.86
CA GLU A 24 -31.31 9.48 38.43
C GLU A 24 -30.14 10.40 38.04
N GLU A 25 -29.80 11.41 38.84
CA GLU A 25 -28.67 12.31 38.57
C GLU A 25 -27.29 11.71 38.91
N PHE A 26 -27.17 10.91 39.97
CA PHE A 26 -25.92 10.20 40.33
C PHE A 26 -25.84 8.78 39.77
N GLY A 27 -26.97 8.14 39.47
CA GLY A 27 -27.00 6.78 38.90
C GLY A 27 -26.98 6.76 37.37
N GLN A 28 -27.32 7.87 36.70
CA GLN A 28 -27.09 7.96 35.25
C GLN A 28 -25.65 8.38 34.95
N LYS A 29 -25.01 7.55 34.13
CA LYS A 29 -23.68 7.71 33.54
C LYS A 29 -22.53 7.35 34.45
N LYS A 30 -22.54 6.13 35.01
CA LYS A 30 -21.28 5.34 34.99
C LYS A 30 -20.81 5.38 33.54
N LYS A 31 -19.76 6.18 33.27
CA LYS A 31 -19.21 6.36 31.92
C LYS A 31 -19.00 4.96 31.35
N VAL A 32 -19.75 4.62 30.31
CA VAL A 32 -19.54 3.38 29.56
C VAL A 32 -18.05 3.38 29.21
N GLY A 33 -17.33 2.38 29.69
CA GLY A 33 -15.89 2.31 29.46
C GLY A 33 -15.65 2.32 27.97
N TYR A 34 -14.82 3.24 27.49
CA TYR A 34 -14.45 3.28 26.08
C TYR A 34 -13.84 1.94 25.68
N SER A 35 -14.32 1.41 24.56
CA SER A 35 -13.87 0.16 23.97
C SER A 35 -13.01 0.44 22.75
N ALA A 36 -12.37 -0.60 22.21
CA ALA A 36 -11.59 -0.49 20.99
C ALA A 36 -12.44 -0.01 19.78
N GLN A 37 -13.75 -0.26 19.78
CA GLN A 37 -14.65 0.18 18.72
C GLN A 37 -14.80 1.70 18.66
N ASP A 38 -14.64 2.38 19.80
CA ASP A 38 -14.76 3.84 19.89
C ASP A 38 -13.53 4.55 19.28
N LEU A 39 -12.46 3.79 19.01
CA LEU A 39 -11.26 4.30 18.34
C LEU A 39 -11.34 4.22 16.81
N LYS A 40 -12.45 3.71 16.27
CA LYS A 40 -12.67 3.55 14.83
C LYS A 40 -12.48 4.88 14.09
N GLY A 41 -11.68 4.87 13.03
CA GLY A 41 -11.50 6.01 12.14
C GLY A 41 -10.57 7.10 12.66
N LEU A 42 -10.07 6.98 13.90
CA LEU A 42 -9.01 7.84 14.39
C LEU A 42 -7.71 7.58 13.62
N THR A 43 -6.95 8.64 13.43
CA THR A 43 -5.64 8.56 12.76
C THR A 43 -4.54 8.42 13.80
N VAL A 44 -3.55 7.58 13.56
CA VAL A 44 -2.35 7.46 14.39
C VAL A 44 -1.19 8.07 13.62
N GLU A 45 -0.52 9.06 14.22
CA GLU A 45 0.56 9.84 13.59
C GLU A 45 1.94 9.18 13.79
N HIS A 46 2.05 7.87 13.54
CA HIS A 46 3.29 7.10 13.61
C HIS A 46 3.35 6.01 12.54
N THR A 47 4.53 5.46 12.28
CA THR A 47 4.65 4.26 11.43
C THR A 47 4.26 3.00 12.18
N ILE A 48 3.68 2.04 11.46
CA ILE A 48 3.37 0.71 12.00
C ILE A 48 4.65 0.02 12.52
N ASP A 49 5.77 0.20 11.80
CA ASP A 49 7.08 -0.37 12.17
C ASP A 49 7.67 0.19 13.47
N SER A 50 7.18 1.34 13.95
CA SER A 50 7.64 1.95 15.19
C SER A 50 7.10 1.23 16.43
N PHE A 51 6.05 0.42 16.27
CA PHE A 51 5.47 -0.38 17.35
C PHE A 51 6.17 -1.74 17.40
N GLN A 52 6.93 -1.97 18.46
CA GLN A 52 7.59 -3.26 18.70
C GLN A 52 6.60 -4.25 19.32
N GLU A 53 6.54 -5.46 18.77
CA GLU A 53 5.70 -6.54 19.29
C GLU A 53 6.06 -6.84 20.75
N GLY A 54 5.05 -7.01 21.61
CA GLY A 54 5.25 -7.25 23.06
C GLY A 54 5.39 -5.99 23.92
N HIS A 55 5.46 -4.80 23.33
CA HIS A 55 5.46 -3.54 24.08
C HIS A 55 4.12 -2.81 23.96
N THR A 56 3.51 -2.50 25.11
CA THR A 56 2.30 -1.68 25.16
C THR A 56 2.68 -0.20 25.21
N VAL A 57 2.19 0.57 24.24
CA VAL A 57 2.47 2.00 24.13
C VAL A 57 1.18 2.79 24.32
N ILE A 58 1.21 3.77 25.22
CA ILE A 58 0.07 4.67 25.45
C ILE A 58 0.10 5.77 24.39
N LEU A 59 -1.04 5.94 23.71
CA LEU A 59 -1.27 7.03 22.77
C LEU A 59 -2.15 8.09 23.41
N THR A 60 -1.83 9.35 23.14
CA THR A 60 -2.54 10.55 23.61
C THR A 60 -3.11 11.31 22.43
N LEU A 61 -4.24 12.00 22.62
CA LEU A 61 -4.78 12.90 21.60
C LEU A 61 -3.80 14.05 21.36
N LYS A 62 -3.53 14.32 20.09
CA LYS A 62 -2.75 15.47 19.66
C LYS A 62 -3.54 16.74 19.90
N ASP A 63 -2.88 17.78 20.40
CA ASP A 63 -3.47 19.10 20.56
C ASP A 63 -3.93 19.67 19.21
N LYS A 64 -5.14 20.21 19.17
CA LYS A 64 -5.78 20.77 17.97
C LYS A 64 -6.58 22.01 18.35
N GLY A 65 -6.58 23.01 17.47
CA GLY A 65 -7.43 24.19 17.64
C GLY A 65 -8.90 23.80 17.61
N VAL A 66 -9.71 24.31 18.54
CA VAL A 66 -11.14 23.96 18.63
C VAL A 66 -11.92 24.35 17.37
N LEU A 67 -11.44 25.34 16.62
CA LEU A 67 -12.04 25.80 15.35
C LEU A 67 -11.56 25.01 14.13
N GLU A 68 -10.50 24.20 14.27
CA GLU A 68 -9.95 23.37 13.20
C GLU A 68 -10.66 22.01 13.18
N GLU A 69 -11.93 22.01 12.75
CA GLU A 69 -12.73 20.78 12.60
C GLU A 69 -12.31 19.96 11.36
N GLU A 70 -11.60 20.58 10.43
CA GLU A 70 -11.12 19.97 9.19
C GLU A 70 -9.87 19.11 9.45
N GLY A 71 -10.05 17.88 9.94
CA GLY A 71 -8.92 16.95 10.06
C GLY A 71 -9.08 15.72 10.95
N GLY A 72 -10.22 15.54 11.61
CA GLY A 72 -10.48 14.41 12.53
C GLY A 72 -9.50 14.34 13.71
N ASP A 73 -9.75 13.50 14.70
CA ASP A 73 -8.84 13.39 15.84
C ASP A 73 -7.61 12.51 15.51
N VAL A 74 -6.46 12.88 16.09
CA VAL A 74 -5.17 12.23 15.85
C VAL A 74 -4.58 11.73 17.17
N LEU A 75 -4.10 10.49 17.17
CA LEU A 75 -3.44 9.83 18.28
C LEU A 75 -1.93 9.78 18.09
N VAL A 76 -1.21 10.15 19.14
CA VAL A 76 0.25 10.34 19.14
C VAL A 76 0.83 9.91 20.48
N ASN A 77 2.00 9.27 20.48
CA ASN A 77 2.78 9.11 21.69
C ASN A 77 3.86 10.21 21.78
N VAL A 78 3.86 10.95 22.88
CA VAL A 78 4.85 12.00 23.20
C VAL A 78 6.28 11.51 23.07
N ASN A 79 6.61 10.35 23.63
CA ASN A 79 7.96 9.80 23.60
C ASN A 79 8.42 9.44 22.17
N MET A 80 7.49 9.07 21.30
CA MET A 80 7.79 8.72 19.91
C MET A 80 7.98 9.97 19.06
N VAL A 81 7.18 11.02 19.29
CA VAL A 81 7.38 12.33 18.66
C VAL A 81 8.76 12.89 18.97
N ASP A 82 9.18 12.83 20.24
CA ASP A 82 10.49 13.34 20.64
C ASP A 82 11.63 12.59 19.96
N LYS A 83 11.50 11.26 19.84
CA LYS A 83 12.47 10.43 19.10
C LYS A 83 12.52 10.78 17.62
N GLU A 84 11.36 10.96 16.98
CA GLU A 84 11.28 11.36 15.56
C GLU A 84 11.91 12.74 15.34
N LYS A 85 11.56 13.72 16.17
CA LYS A 85 12.12 15.07 16.13
C LYS A 85 13.64 15.07 16.37
N ALA A 86 14.13 14.28 17.31
CA ALA A 86 15.55 14.14 17.58
C ALA A 86 16.30 13.53 16.37
N LYS A 87 15.75 12.47 15.76
CA LYS A 87 16.32 11.87 14.53
C LYS A 87 16.39 12.88 13.39
N LYS A 88 15.30 13.63 13.16
CA LYS A 88 15.25 14.70 12.15
C LYS A 88 16.31 15.77 12.40
N ASN A 89 16.43 16.27 13.64
CA ASN A 89 17.46 17.26 13.97
C ASN A 89 18.87 16.75 13.70
N VAL A 90 19.15 15.47 13.98
CA VAL A 90 20.43 14.84 13.66
C VAL A 90 20.63 14.74 12.15
N GLU A 91 19.60 14.34 11.39
CA GLU A 91 19.65 14.28 9.92
C GLU A 91 19.86 15.65 9.30
N LEU A 92 19.14 16.69 9.74
CA LEU A 92 19.34 18.06 9.28
C LEU A 92 20.76 18.54 9.57
N ARG A 93 21.29 18.26 10.77
CA ARG A 93 22.68 18.58 11.10
C ARG A 93 23.69 17.85 10.21
N LYS A 94 23.41 16.60 9.81
CA LYS A 94 24.23 15.84 8.87
C LYS A 94 24.09 16.33 7.43
N LYS A 95 22.88 16.70 7.03
CA LYS A 95 22.51 17.14 5.69
C LYS A 95 22.92 18.58 5.40
N LYS A 96 23.32 19.38 6.39
CA LYS A 96 23.83 20.75 6.19
C LYS A 96 24.90 20.73 5.11
N PRO A 97 24.58 21.13 3.87
CA PRO A 97 25.58 21.13 2.82
C PRO A 97 26.54 22.28 3.11
N GLU A 98 27.84 22.06 2.94
CA GLU A 98 28.78 23.17 2.86
C GLU A 98 28.33 24.08 1.72
N TYR A 99 28.24 25.39 1.98
CA TYR A 99 27.82 26.35 0.96
C TYR A 99 28.85 26.36 -0.17
N LYS A 100 28.52 25.69 -1.27
CA LYS A 100 29.34 25.60 -2.48
C LYS A 100 28.54 26.17 -3.66
N PRO A 101 28.78 27.45 -4.03
CA PRO A 101 28.00 28.15 -5.05
C PRO A 101 28.03 27.54 -6.46
N TYR A 102 29.01 26.68 -6.75
CA TYR A 102 29.29 26.17 -8.10
C TYR A 102 29.42 24.64 -8.17
N GLU A 103 29.07 23.89 -7.12
CA GLU A 103 28.94 22.44 -7.30
C GLU A 103 27.63 22.18 -8.05
N GLU A 104 27.74 21.73 -9.30
CA GLU A 104 26.64 21.06 -9.98
C GLU A 104 26.24 19.87 -9.10
N GLU A 105 25.10 19.97 -8.41
CA GLU A 105 24.50 18.92 -7.59
C GLU A 105 24.01 17.73 -8.45
N GLU A 106 24.73 17.36 -9.51
CA GLU A 106 24.49 16.17 -10.31
C GLU A 106 25.14 14.98 -9.59
N SER A 107 24.46 14.53 -8.53
CA SER A 107 24.88 13.32 -7.85
C SER A 107 24.71 12.14 -8.81
N VAL A 108 25.67 11.22 -8.82
CA VAL A 108 25.68 10.03 -9.71
C VAL A 108 24.38 9.21 -9.60
N ASP A 109 23.69 9.32 -8.46
CA ASP A 109 22.41 8.67 -8.17
C ASP A 109 21.21 9.32 -8.92
N ASP A 110 21.27 10.62 -9.23
CA ASP A 110 20.25 11.34 -10.00
C ASP A 110 20.30 10.99 -11.51
N MET A 111 21.41 10.44 -12.00
CA MET A 111 21.51 9.95 -13.38
C MET A 111 20.79 8.61 -13.59
N VAL A 112 20.70 7.77 -12.55
CA VAL A 112 20.13 6.41 -12.65
C VAL A 112 18.61 6.43 -12.51
N VAL A 113 18.07 7.35 -11.70
CA VAL A 113 16.63 7.57 -11.56
C VAL A 113 16.36 9.03 -11.83
N PHE A 114 15.72 9.33 -12.97
CA PHE A 114 15.34 10.69 -13.37
C PHE A 114 14.30 11.27 -12.39
N LYS A 115 14.74 11.65 -11.19
CA LYS A 115 13.96 12.38 -10.21
C LYS A 115 14.06 13.83 -10.60
N ARG A 116 12.96 14.40 -11.11
CA ARG A 116 12.87 15.84 -11.35
C ARG A 116 13.07 16.54 -10.01
N LYS A 117 14.25 17.13 -9.78
CA LYS A 117 14.46 18.04 -8.65
C LYS A 117 13.51 19.21 -8.83
N GLY A 118 12.59 19.39 -7.88
CA GLY A 118 11.76 20.59 -7.84
C GLY A 118 12.66 21.82 -7.68
N VAL A 119 12.37 22.88 -8.43
CA VAL A 119 13.13 24.15 -8.42
C VAL A 119 13.29 24.69 -7.00
N LEU A 120 12.36 24.36 -6.09
CA LEU A 120 12.30 24.84 -4.72
C LEU A 120 12.36 23.70 -3.67
N SER A 121 13.04 22.59 -3.98
CA SER A 121 13.18 21.42 -3.09
C SER A 121 13.69 21.73 -1.67
N LYS A 122 14.43 22.83 -1.49
CA LYS A 122 14.93 23.30 -0.18
C LYS A 122 13.82 23.82 0.74
N TYR A 123 12.70 24.26 0.16
CA TYR A 123 11.60 24.92 0.86
C TYR A 123 10.32 24.09 0.86
N ASP A 124 10.27 22.98 0.13
CA ASP A 124 9.11 22.07 0.15
C ASP A 124 8.80 21.61 1.59
N GLU A 125 9.83 21.43 2.44
CA GLU A 125 9.67 21.10 3.86
C GLU A 125 9.05 22.23 4.70
N GLU A 126 9.29 23.51 4.35
CA GLU A 126 8.74 24.68 5.06
C GLU A 126 7.34 25.05 4.57
N ILE A 127 7.09 24.96 3.26
CA ILE A 127 5.86 25.41 2.61
C ILE A 127 4.73 24.41 2.85
N GLU A 128 4.98 23.12 2.63
CA GLU A 128 3.95 22.09 2.76
C GLU A 128 3.90 21.51 4.19
N GLY A 129 4.88 21.86 5.02
CA GLY A 129 5.06 21.32 6.34
C GLY A 129 5.55 19.86 6.32
N GLU A 130 6.00 19.40 7.49
CA GLU A 130 6.50 18.04 7.63
C GLU A 130 5.37 17.01 7.43
N ARG A 131 5.36 16.32 6.28
CA ARG A 131 4.47 15.17 6.06
C ARG A 131 4.90 14.01 6.96
N LYS A 132 4.18 13.83 8.07
CA LYS A 132 4.37 12.67 8.95
C LYS A 132 3.70 11.43 8.35
N LYS A 133 4.27 10.26 8.63
CA LYS A 133 3.65 8.98 8.26
C LYS A 133 2.51 8.70 9.25
N SER A 134 1.32 8.46 8.73
CA SER A 134 0.11 8.22 9.53
C SER A 134 -0.73 7.09 8.93
N PHE A 135 -1.42 6.33 9.78
CA PHE A 135 -2.39 5.31 9.37
C PHE A 135 -3.72 5.50 10.10
N LYS A 136 -4.82 4.97 9.55
CA LYS A 136 -6.16 5.03 10.15
C LYS A 136 -6.49 3.71 10.86
N LEU A 137 -7.19 3.80 11.98
CA LEU A 137 -7.70 2.63 12.71
C LEU A 137 -8.99 2.11 12.07
N ASP A 138 -9.11 0.79 11.97
CA ASP A 138 -10.27 0.12 11.40
C ASP A 138 -11.45 0.08 12.37
N ALA A 139 -12.57 -0.52 11.95
CA ALA A 139 -13.81 -0.60 12.72
C ALA A 139 -13.70 -1.28 14.10
N VAL A 140 -12.65 -2.08 14.29
CA VAL A 140 -12.39 -2.82 15.53
C VAL A 140 -11.34 -2.10 16.40
N GLY A 141 -10.83 -0.95 15.96
CA GLY A 141 -9.74 -0.23 16.65
C GLY A 141 -8.37 -0.89 16.47
N MET A 142 -8.25 -1.87 15.56
CA MET A 142 -6.97 -2.41 15.13
C MET A 142 -6.50 -1.72 13.86
N ALA A 143 -5.19 -1.64 13.69
CA ALA A 143 -4.56 -1.30 12.42
C ALA A 143 -3.96 -2.57 11.85
N ASP A 144 -4.56 -3.09 10.80
CA ASP A 144 -4.04 -4.28 10.14
C ASP A 144 -2.86 -3.85 9.25
N GLY A 145 -1.63 -4.04 9.74
CA GLY A 145 -0.41 -3.80 8.97
C GLY A 145 -0.27 -4.72 7.75
N SER A 146 -1.22 -5.62 7.54
CA SER A 146 -1.36 -6.48 6.36
C SER A 146 -1.34 -5.67 5.07
N ARG A 147 -2.07 -4.55 4.99
CA ARG A 147 -2.15 -3.77 3.75
C ARG A 147 -0.84 -3.08 3.37
N GLU A 148 -0.14 -2.52 4.36
CA GLU A 148 1.18 -1.89 4.15
C GLU A 148 2.20 -2.96 3.75
N ARG A 149 2.20 -4.12 4.43
CA ARG A 149 3.07 -5.27 4.10
C ARG A 149 2.78 -5.82 2.70
N GLU A 150 1.51 -5.90 2.29
CA GLU A 150 1.13 -6.27 0.93
C GLU A 150 1.71 -5.30 -0.10
N LEU A 151 1.61 -3.99 0.14
CA LEU A 151 2.17 -2.98 -0.75
C LEU A 151 3.70 -3.06 -0.82
N GLN A 152 4.36 -3.34 0.30
CA GLN A 152 5.81 -3.59 0.32
C GLN A 152 6.17 -4.84 -0.49
N ASN A 153 5.48 -5.96 -0.28
CA ASN A 153 5.68 -7.19 -1.05
C ASN A 153 5.46 -6.97 -2.55
N ILE A 154 4.47 -6.16 -2.94
CA ILE A 154 4.24 -5.79 -4.34
C ILE A 154 5.43 -4.99 -4.88
N ARG A 155 5.93 -3.98 -4.14
CA ARG A 155 7.10 -3.20 -4.54
C ARG A 155 8.35 -4.08 -4.70
N GLU A 156 8.60 -4.98 -3.75
CA GLU A 156 9.71 -5.94 -3.81
C GLU A 156 9.56 -6.90 -4.99
N SER A 157 8.36 -7.41 -5.24
CA SER A 157 8.08 -8.27 -6.40
C SER A 157 8.34 -7.53 -7.71
N LEU A 158 7.95 -6.26 -7.81
CA LEU A 158 8.19 -5.43 -9.00
C LEU A 158 9.68 -5.13 -9.17
N GLN A 159 10.41 -4.85 -8.08
CA GLN A 159 11.86 -4.68 -8.11
C GLN A 159 12.57 -5.96 -8.53
N SER A 160 12.19 -7.12 -8.00
CA SER A 160 12.76 -8.42 -8.41
C SER A 160 12.46 -8.77 -9.86
N ARG A 161 11.34 -8.28 -10.40
CA ARG A 161 10.94 -8.45 -11.80
C ARG A 161 11.61 -7.45 -12.72
N ALA A 162 12.17 -6.36 -12.19
CA ALA A 162 12.93 -5.41 -12.96
C ALA A 162 14.19 -6.10 -13.51
N GLN A 163 14.25 -6.27 -14.82
CA GLN A 163 15.44 -6.76 -15.49
C GLN A 163 16.39 -5.58 -15.66
N SER A 164 17.59 -5.67 -15.07
CA SER A 164 18.66 -4.73 -15.38
C SER A 164 19.18 -5.03 -16.80
N LEU A 165 19.16 -4.03 -17.67
CA LEU A 165 19.84 -4.07 -18.98
C LEU A 165 21.35 -3.90 -18.77
N ASP A 166 21.95 -4.78 -17.97
CA ASP A 166 23.40 -4.80 -17.78
C ASP A 166 24.00 -5.58 -18.96
N LEU A 167 24.44 -4.82 -19.97
CA LEU A 167 25.05 -5.40 -21.15
C LEU A 167 26.50 -5.78 -20.82
N PRO A 168 26.98 -6.94 -21.28
CA PRO A 168 28.40 -7.28 -21.13
C PRO A 168 29.26 -6.19 -21.77
N SER A 169 30.43 -5.92 -21.18
CA SER A 169 31.37 -4.91 -21.67
C SER A 169 31.62 -5.10 -23.17
N LEU A 170 31.52 -4.01 -23.94
CA LEU A 170 31.74 -4.04 -25.38
C LEU A 170 33.16 -4.54 -25.66
N HIS A 171 33.27 -5.67 -26.35
CA HIS A 171 34.55 -6.21 -26.82
C HIS A 171 34.74 -5.84 -28.29
N LEU A 172 36.00 -5.65 -28.69
CA LEU A 172 36.34 -5.43 -30.09
C LEU A 172 35.90 -6.67 -30.89
N ALA A 173 35.18 -6.46 -32.01
CA ALA A 173 34.78 -7.55 -32.88
C ALA A 173 36.02 -8.11 -33.60
N SER A 174 36.55 -9.24 -33.14
CA SER A 174 37.65 -9.94 -33.81
C SER A 174 37.12 -10.86 -34.91
N GLU A 175 37.79 -10.84 -36.07
CA GLU A 175 37.41 -11.67 -37.23
C GLU A 175 37.75 -13.17 -37.06
N TYR A 176 38.56 -13.51 -36.05
CA TYR A 176 39.01 -14.87 -35.77
C TYR A 176 38.61 -15.30 -34.35
N PHE A 177 38.19 -16.56 -34.22
CA PHE A 177 37.86 -17.18 -32.93
C PHE A 177 39.12 -17.48 -32.11
N THR A 178 39.04 -17.26 -30.79
CA THR A 178 40.11 -17.63 -29.86
C THR A 178 40.11 -19.15 -29.61
N PRO A 179 41.26 -19.75 -29.24
CA PRO A 179 41.32 -21.19 -28.96
C PRO A 179 40.39 -21.60 -27.81
N GLU A 180 40.15 -20.72 -26.83
CA GLU A 180 39.23 -20.95 -25.71
C GLU A 180 37.78 -21.05 -26.21
N GLU A 181 37.35 -20.14 -27.10
CA GLU A 181 36.01 -20.15 -27.69
C GLU A 181 35.77 -21.37 -28.59
N MET A 182 36.78 -21.81 -29.33
CA MET A 182 36.71 -23.01 -30.17
C MET A 182 36.39 -24.28 -29.38
N THR A 183 36.74 -24.34 -28.08
CA THR A 183 36.39 -25.47 -27.21
C THR A 183 34.91 -25.48 -26.78
N THR A 184 34.24 -24.33 -26.83
CA THR A 184 32.83 -24.20 -26.44
C THR A 184 31.88 -24.74 -27.51
N PHE A 185 32.36 -24.93 -28.74
CA PHE A 185 31.58 -25.41 -29.87
C PHE A 185 31.25 -26.90 -29.72
N LYS A 186 30.19 -27.20 -28.98
CA LYS A 186 29.66 -28.57 -28.86
C LYS A 186 29.00 -28.97 -30.18
N LYS A 187 29.60 -29.94 -30.88
CA LYS A 187 29.02 -30.53 -32.11
C LYS A 187 27.58 -30.99 -31.84
N THR A 188 26.63 -30.44 -32.59
CA THR A 188 25.23 -30.80 -32.42
C THR A 188 25.04 -32.28 -32.77
N ARG A 189 24.46 -33.04 -31.84
CA ARG A 189 24.09 -34.43 -32.10
C ARG A 189 22.83 -34.46 -32.96
N ARG A 190 22.85 -35.22 -34.06
CA ARG A 190 21.66 -35.44 -34.90
C ARG A 190 20.54 -36.03 -34.04
N ARG A 191 19.46 -35.27 -33.84
CA ARG A 191 18.26 -35.77 -33.16
C ARG A 191 17.60 -36.83 -34.05
N VAL A 192 17.57 -38.08 -33.58
CA VAL A 192 16.80 -39.14 -34.24
C VAL A 192 15.33 -38.72 -34.22
N LYS A 193 14.74 -38.50 -35.40
CA LYS A 193 13.31 -38.22 -35.52
C LYS A 193 12.56 -39.47 -35.07
N LYS A 194 11.87 -39.40 -33.91
CA LYS A 194 10.94 -40.45 -33.50
C LYS A 194 9.80 -40.49 -34.52
N ILE A 195 9.80 -41.49 -35.38
CA ILE A 195 8.65 -41.80 -36.24
C ILE A 195 7.49 -42.09 -35.30
N ARG A 196 6.43 -41.28 -35.36
CA ARG A 196 5.20 -41.54 -34.60
C ARG A 196 4.65 -42.88 -35.08
N LYS A 197 4.54 -43.86 -34.19
CA LYS A 197 3.79 -45.08 -34.45
C LYS A 197 2.36 -44.65 -34.77
N LYS A 198 1.84 -45.03 -35.95
CA LYS A 198 0.42 -44.82 -36.26
C LYS A 198 -0.37 -45.55 -35.18
N GLU A 199 -1.21 -44.82 -34.46
CA GLU A 199 -2.13 -45.43 -33.51
C GLU A 199 -3.10 -46.34 -34.26
N LYS A 200 -3.53 -47.41 -33.58
CA LYS A 200 -4.45 -48.41 -34.10
C LYS A 200 -5.77 -47.73 -34.49
N PRO A 201 -6.51 -48.24 -35.50
CA PRO A 201 -7.79 -47.65 -35.88
C PRO A 201 -8.74 -47.66 -34.68
N VAL A 202 -9.30 -46.49 -34.37
CA VAL A 202 -10.27 -46.25 -33.30
C VAL A 202 -11.52 -47.10 -33.56
N LYS A 203 -12.02 -47.81 -32.54
CA LYS A 203 -13.26 -48.59 -32.62
C LYS A 203 -14.48 -47.70 -32.33
N ALA A 204 -15.65 -48.09 -32.84
CA ALA A 204 -16.88 -47.30 -32.78
C ALA A 204 -17.32 -46.89 -31.36
N ASP A 205 -16.89 -47.62 -30.31
CA ASP A 205 -17.25 -47.32 -28.92
C ASP A 205 -16.52 -46.08 -28.34
N ASP A 206 -15.44 -45.61 -28.97
CA ASP A 206 -14.66 -44.42 -28.54
C ASP A 206 -15.19 -43.10 -29.15
N LEU A 207 -16.21 -43.19 -30.01
CA LEU A 207 -16.85 -42.03 -30.67
C LEU A 207 -18.08 -41.52 -29.92
N MET A 208 -18.34 -42.01 -28.71
CA MET A 208 -19.43 -41.49 -27.88
C MET A 208 -19.10 -40.06 -27.45
N PRO A 209 -19.97 -39.06 -27.75
CA PRO A 209 -19.73 -37.69 -27.34
C PRO A 209 -19.84 -37.58 -25.82
N PHE A 210 -18.71 -37.58 -25.12
CA PHE A 210 -18.66 -37.03 -23.77
C PHE A 210 -19.08 -35.56 -23.88
N GLY A 211 -20.16 -35.22 -23.17
CA GLY A 211 -20.90 -33.95 -23.29
C GLY A 211 -20.00 -32.76 -23.59
N ILE A 212 -20.13 -32.25 -24.82
CA ILE A 212 -19.41 -31.08 -25.31
C ILE A 212 -20.10 -29.87 -24.69
N GLU A 213 -19.62 -29.44 -23.52
CA GLU A 213 -19.69 -28.03 -23.16
C GLU A 213 -18.80 -27.29 -24.17
N SER A 214 -19.43 -26.54 -25.07
CA SER A 214 -18.76 -25.65 -26.02
C SER A 214 -18.05 -24.53 -25.26
N ASN A 215 -16.89 -24.83 -24.71
CA ASN A 215 -15.93 -23.80 -24.33
C ASN A 215 -15.36 -23.22 -25.62
N GLU A 216 -16.02 -22.19 -26.16
CA GLU A 216 -15.45 -21.26 -27.13
C GLU A 216 -14.30 -20.50 -26.46
N ARG A 217 -13.18 -21.19 -26.25
CA ARG A 217 -11.90 -20.58 -25.95
C ARG A 217 -11.09 -20.69 -27.22
N ASP A 218 -11.08 -19.61 -28.00
CA ASP A 218 -10.23 -19.44 -29.17
C ASP A 218 -8.77 -19.69 -28.75
N PHE A 219 -8.21 -20.82 -29.16
CA PHE A 219 -6.80 -21.14 -28.92
C PHE A 219 -5.93 -20.36 -29.90
N GLY A 220 -5.90 -19.04 -29.71
CA GLY A 220 -4.86 -18.11 -30.15
C GLY A 220 -4.45 -18.23 -31.61
N SER A 221 -4.99 -17.35 -32.46
CA SER A 221 -4.53 -17.16 -33.83
C SER A 221 -3.02 -16.80 -33.87
N ARG A 222 -2.22 -17.75 -34.36
CA ARG A 222 -0.83 -17.55 -34.76
C ARG A 222 -0.78 -16.76 -36.07
N ILE A 223 -1.00 -15.45 -36.02
CA ILE A 223 -0.78 -14.57 -37.18
C ILE A 223 -0.13 -13.27 -36.71
N ARG A 224 1.16 -13.33 -36.38
CA ARG A 224 2.04 -12.16 -36.53
C ARG A 224 2.66 -12.21 -37.91
N GLY A 225 1.85 -11.85 -38.89
CA GLY A 225 2.24 -11.66 -40.28
C GLY A 225 1.35 -10.57 -40.87
N ARG A 226 1.82 -9.32 -40.75
CA ARG A 226 1.34 -8.08 -41.41
C ARG A 226 -0.17 -7.83 -41.41
N GLY A 227 -0.58 -6.85 -40.60
CA GLY A 227 -1.95 -6.38 -40.53
C GLY A 227 -2.52 -5.94 -41.88
N LYS A 228 -3.70 -6.45 -42.21
CA LYS A 228 -4.69 -5.75 -43.03
C LYS A 228 -5.73 -5.18 -42.08
N ARG A 229 -5.76 -3.86 -41.93
CA ARG A 229 -6.92 -3.16 -41.35
C ARG A 229 -8.06 -3.26 -42.35
N ARG A 230 -9.20 -3.84 -41.96
CA ARG A 230 -10.46 -3.61 -42.67
C ARG A 230 -10.95 -2.22 -42.27
N ALA A 231 -11.16 -1.35 -43.24
CA ALA A 231 -11.79 -0.04 -43.01
C ALA A 231 -13.30 -0.24 -42.77
N PRO A 232 -13.93 0.53 -41.87
CA PRO A 232 -15.39 0.52 -41.75
C PRO A 232 -16.02 1.26 -42.94
N VAL A 233 -17.05 0.64 -43.51
CA VAL A 233 -17.94 1.26 -44.51
C VAL A 233 -18.76 2.31 -43.79
N LYS A 234 -18.75 3.55 -44.30
CA LYS A 234 -19.68 4.60 -43.90
C LYS A 234 -21.03 4.30 -44.57
N GLU A 235 -22.07 4.14 -43.78
CA GLU A 235 -23.44 4.24 -44.27
C GLU A 235 -23.75 5.73 -44.39
N GLU A 236 -24.14 6.14 -45.60
CA GLU A 236 -24.64 7.46 -45.94
C GLU A 236 -26.11 7.51 -45.49
N GLU A 237 -26.42 8.32 -44.47
CA GLU A 237 -27.80 8.72 -44.18
C GLU A 237 -28.12 9.92 -45.06
N GLU A 238 -29.11 9.74 -45.93
CA GLU A 238 -29.64 10.71 -46.87
C GLU A 238 -30.33 11.86 -46.13
N GLU A 239 -30.09 13.08 -46.63
CA GLU A 239 -30.84 14.29 -46.32
C GLU A 239 -32.26 14.17 -46.89
N GLU A 240 -33.29 14.28 -46.06
CA GLU A 240 -34.62 14.72 -46.49
C GLU A 240 -34.94 16.06 -45.82
N GLU A 241 -34.97 17.10 -46.65
CA GLU A 241 -35.63 18.38 -46.38
C GLU A 241 -37.16 18.18 -46.53
N GLU A 242 -37.91 18.49 -45.47
CA GLU A 242 -39.14 19.32 -45.49
C GLU A 242 -39.57 19.68 -44.05
#